data_AF-A0A5D4MC63-F1
#
_entry.id   AF-A0A5D4MC63-F1
#
_cell.length_a   1.000
_cell.length_b   1.000
_cell.length_c   1.000
_cell.angle_alpha   90.00
_cell.angle_beta   90.00
_cell.angle_gamma   90.00
#
_symmetry.space_group_name_H-M   'P 1'
#
loop_
_entity.id
_entity.type
_entity.pdbx_description
1 polymer ?
#
loop_
_entity_poly.entity_id
_entity_poly.type
_entity_poly.pdbx_seq_one_letter_code
_entity_poly.pdbx_strand_id
1 'polypeptide(L)' 'MTVLFGSVEYFERELNDYLVNQELSHLSIGQKIELTYTTIKEDIAHNFICSDTLREECLDNLNKAYKKVSGSLCVVN' A
#
# COMPACT_ATOMS: atom_id res chain seq x y z
N MET A 1 -10.24 13.62 6.98
CA MET A 1 -8.90 13.72 7.61
C MET A 1 -7.89 13.81 6.48
N THR A 2 -7.07 14.86 6.44
CA THR A 2 -6.01 14.98 5.42
C THR A 2 -4.84 14.10 5.85
N VAL A 3 -4.49 13.11 5.05
CA VAL A 3 -3.33 12.24 5.29
C VAL A 3 -2.19 12.73 4.42
N LEU A 4 -0.99 12.87 5.01
CA LEU A 4 0.19 13.35 4.29
C LEU A 4 0.63 12.29 3.28
N PHE A 5 0.77 12.68 2.01
CA PHE A 5 1.27 11.78 0.98
C PHE A 5 2.61 11.16 1.40
N GLY A 6 2.76 9.85 1.19
CA GLY A 6 3.97 9.11 1.52
C GLY A 6 4.11 8.70 2.99
N SER A 7 3.17 9.08 3.87
CA SER A 7 3.14 8.57 5.25
C SER A 7 2.67 7.11 5.30
N VAL A 8 2.94 6.43 6.42
CA VAL A 8 2.46 5.06 6.63
C VAL A 8 0.92 5.01 6.57
N GLU A 9 0.24 5.97 7.20
CA GLU A 9 -1.23 6.06 7.22
C GLU A 9 -1.80 6.33 5.83
N TYR A 10 -1.08 7.06 4.97
CA TYR A 10 -1.47 7.27 3.59
C TYR A 10 -1.49 5.92 2.87
N PHE A 11 -0.41 5.16 2.94
CA PHE A 11 -0.33 3.85 2.29
C PHE A 11 -1.26 2.80 2.93
N GLU A 12 -1.50 2.84 4.24
CA GLU A 12 -2.51 1.99 4.88
C GLU A 12 -3.90 2.25 4.30
N ARG A 13 -4.25 3.52 4.09
CA ARG A 13 -5.52 3.88 3.47
C ARG A 13 -5.59 3.36 2.03
N GLU A 14 -4.56 3.63 1.21
CA GLU A 14 -4.53 3.16 -0.18
C GLU A 14 -4.66 1.64 -0.25
N LEU A 15 -3.93 0.88 0.59
CA LEU A 15 -4.01 -0.59 0.62
C LEU A 15 -5.39 -1.11 1.06
N ASN A 16 -6.07 -0.41 1.98
CA ASN A 16 -7.40 -0.79 2.45
C ASN A 16 -8.52 -0.40 1.48
N ASP A 17 -8.40 0.72 0.77
CA ASP A 17 -9.41 1.17 -0.21
C ASP A 17 -9.59 0.14 -1.34
N TYR A 18 -8.55 -0.63 -1.67
CA TYR A 18 -8.63 -1.74 -2.63
C TYR A 18 -9.44 -2.96 -2.14
N LEU A 19 -9.71 -3.10 -0.85
CA LEU A 19 -10.63 -4.13 -0.34
C LEU A 19 -12.06 -3.89 -0.84
N VAL A 20 -12.41 -2.63 -1.06
CA VAL A 20 -13.74 -2.20 -1.50
C VAL A 20 -13.84 -2.17 -3.04
N ASN A 21 -12.72 -2.34 -3.75
CA ASN A 21 -12.70 -2.29 -5.20
C ASN A 21 -13.32 -3.57 -5.82
N GLN A 22 -14.46 -3.38 -6.51
CA GLN A 22 -15.23 -4.46 -7.16
C GLN A 22 -14.51 -5.09 -8.35
N GLU A 23 -13.61 -4.37 -9.03
CA GLU A 23 -12.88 -4.87 -10.20
C GLU A 23 -11.96 -6.05 -9.86
N LEU A 24 -11.53 -6.15 -8.59
CA LEU A 24 -10.69 -7.24 -8.12
C LEU A 24 -11.48 -8.32 -7.35
N SER A 25 -12.81 -8.33 -7.42
CA SER A 25 -13.68 -9.25 -6.65
C SER A 25 -13.35 -10.74 -6.80
N HIS A 26 -12.69 -11.14 -7.89
CA HIS A 26 -12.23 -12.51 -8.14
C HIS A 26 -10.97 -12.92 -7.37
N LEU A 27 -10.22 -11.96 -6.80
CA LEU A 27 -9.00 -12.20 -6.04
C LEU A 27 -9.30 -12.32 -4.54
N SER A 28 -8.53 -13.16 -3.85
CA SER A 28 -8.53 -13.18 -2.39
C SER A 28 -8.01 -11.86 -1.83
N ILE A 29 -8.37 -11.54 -0.58
CA ILE A 29 -7.95 -10.30 0.08
C ILE A 29 -6.40 -10.16 0.08
N GLY A 30 -5.69 -11.24 0.37
CA GLY A 30 -4.22 -11.24 0.35
C GLY A 30 -3.66 -10.94 -1.04
N GLN A 31 -4.23 -11.53 -2.10
CA GLN A 31 -3.81 -11.25 -3.48
C GLN A 31 -4.09 -9.81 -3.91
N LYS A 32 -5.21 -9.23 -3.48
CA LYS A 32 -5.52 -7.81 -3.74
C LYS A 32 -4.46 -6.91 -3.12
N ILE A 33 -4.13 -7.14 -1.86
CA ILE A 33 -3.15 -6.34 -1.12
C ILE A 33 -1.75 -6.49 -1.72
N GLU A 34 -1.34 -7.71 -2.08
CA GLU A 34 -0.07 -7.98 -2.77
C GLU A 34 0.03 -7.20 -4.08
N LEU A 35 -1.03 -7.25 -4.89
CA LEU A 35 -1.09 -6.58 -6.18
C LEU A 35 -0.98 -5.06 -5.99
N THR A 36 -1.80 -4.48 -5.11
CA THR A 36 -1.77 -3.04 -4.82
C THR A 36 -0.42 -2.60 -4.29
N TYR A 37 0.16 -3.34 -3.35
CA TYR A 37 1.51 -3.05 -2.84
C TYR A 37 2.55 -3.04 -3.95
N THR A 38 2.52 -4.04 -4.82
CA THR A 38 3.47 -4.15 -5.94
C THR A 38 3.28 -2.99 -6.92
N THR A 39 2.04 -2.65 -7.28
CA THR A 39 1.74 -1.52 -8.18
C THR A 39 2.26 -0.21 -7.60
N ILE A 40 1.93 0.11 -6.34
CA ILE A 40 2.38 1.37 -5.71
C ILE A 40 3.90 1.39 -5.60
N LYS A 41 4.53 0.26 -5.28
CA LYS A 41 5.99 0.15 -5.17
C LYS A 41 6.67 0.45 -6.51
N GLU A 42 6.19 -0.14 -7.60
CA GLU A 42 6.72 0.12 -8.95
C GLU A 42 6.53 1.58 -9.35
N ASP A 43 5.37 2.17 -9.05
CA ASP A 43 5.10 3.58 -9.32
C ASP A 43 6.05 4.50 -8.56
N ILE A 44 6.30 4.25 -7.27
CA ILE A 44 7.27 5.04 -6.48
C ILE A 44 8.69 4.85 -7.02
N ALA A 45 9.06 3.63 -7.38
CA ALA A 45 10.42 3.31 -7.83
C ALA A 45 10.75 3.90 -9.20
N HIS A 46 9.77 3.97 -10.11
CA HIS A 46 10.03 4.23 -11.52
C HIS A 46 9.28 5.43 -12.10
N ASN A 47 8.10 5.76 -11.58
CA ASN A 47 7.21 6.77 -12.14
C ASN A 47 7.13 8.05 -11.29
N PHE A 48 7.49 7.99 -10.01
CA PHE A 48 7.41 9.11 -9.09
C PHE A 48 8.69 9.97 -9.08
N ILE A 49 8.61 11.14 -9.72
CA ILE A 49 9.72 12.10 -9.78
C ILE A 49 9.85 12.81 -8.42
N CYS A 50 10.87 12.42 -7.66
CA CYS A 50 11.17 12.96 -6.33
C CYS A 50 12.67 12.83 -6.02
N SER A 51 13.11 13.42 -4.90
CA SER A 51 14.45 13.18 -4.39
C SER A 51 14.61 11.72 -3.96
N ASP A 52 15.84 11.21 -4.03
CA ASP A 52 16.13 9.82 -3.65
C ASP A 52 15.76 9.55 -2.19
N THR A 53 16.03 10.51 -1.29
CA THR A 53 15.63 10.43 0.12
C THR A 53 14.12 10.25 0.29
N LEU A 54 13.31 11.05 -0.42
CA LEU A 54 11.85 10.94 -0.31
C LEU A 54 11.36 9.61 -0.90
N ARG A 55 11.99 9.13 -1.97
CA ARG A 55 11.67 7.82 -2.56
C ARG A 55 11.91 6.68 -1.57
N GLU A 56 13.08 6.68 -0.93
CA GLU A 56 13.44 5.69 0.08
C GLU A 56 12.47 5.72 1.27
N GLU A 57 12.14 6.91 1.77
CA GLU A 57 11.16 7.08 2.84
C GLU A 57 9.78 6.55 2.45
N CYS A 58 9.30 6.86 1.24
CA CYS A 58 8.02 6.36 0.72
C CYS A 58 8.02 4.83 0.61
N LEU A 59 9.08 4.23 0.08
CA LEU A 59 9.19 2.77 -0.05
C LEU A 59 9.23 2.07 1.31
N ASP A 60 9.94 2.63 2.28
CA ASP A 60 9.98 2.10 3.65
C ASP A 60 8.62 2.22 4.34
N ASN A 61 7.95 3.37 4.20
CA ASN A 61 6.62 3.59 4.75
C ASN A 61 5.56 2.67 4.11
N LEU A 62 5.62 2.45 2.79
CA LEU A 62 4.77 1.50 2.08
C LEU A 62 4.97 0.07 2.62
N ASN A 63 6.21 -0.35 2.84
CA ASN A 63 6.53 -1.67 3.40
C ASN A 63 5.98 -1.84 4.83
N LYS A 64 6.09 -0.80 5.67
CA LYS A 64 5.50 -0.79 7.02
C LYS A 64 3.97 -0.92 6.96
N ALA A 65 3.33 -0.15 6.09
CA ALA A 65 1.88 -0.20 5.89
C ALA A 65 1.44 -1.60 5.43
N TYR A 66 2.11 -2.18 4.42
CA TYR A 66 1.83 -3.51 3.92
C TYR A 66 1.92 -4.57 5.03
N LYS A 67 2.99 -4.58 5.83
CA LYS A 67 3.15 -5.51 6.96
C LYS A 67 2.03 -5.37 7.99
N LYS A 68 1.59 -4.15 8.27
CA LYS A 68 0.51 -3.89 9.24
C LYS A 68 -0.84 -4.36 8.71
N VAL A 69 -1.17 -4.04 7.47
CA VAL A 69 -2.44 -4.44 6.84
C VAL A 69 -2.50 -5.96 6.64
N SER A 70 -1.43 -6.57 6.13
CA SER A 70 -1.33 -8.04 5.99
C SER A 70 -1.36 -8.77 7.34
N GLY A 71 -0.65 -8.27 8.35
CA GLY A 71 -0.66 -8.83 9.70
C GLY A 71 -2.01 -8.69 10.40
N SER A 72 -2.74 -7.61 10.16
CA SER A 72 -4.10 -7.41 10.72
C SER A 72 -5.11 -8.42 10.18
N LEU A 73 -4.90 -8.94 8.96
CA LEU A 73 -5.76 -9.98 8.38
C LEU A 73 -5.51 -11.37 8.97
N CYS A 74 -4.32 -11.63 9.52
CA CYS A 74 -4.01 -12.90 10.17
C CYS A 74 -4.71 -13.09 11.53
N VAL A 75 -5.28 -12.02 12.12
CA VAL A 75 -5.91 -12.06 13.45
C VAL A 75 -7.44 -12.27 13.37
N VAL A 76 -8.04 -12.17 12.17
CA VAL A 76 -9.50 -12.22 11.98
C VAL A 76 -9.99 -13.59 11.47
N ASN A 77 -9.18 -14.64 11.57
CA ASN A 77 -9.58 -16.03 11.28
C ASN A 77 -9.67 -16.86 12.55
#